data_AF-A0A7C1T252-F1
#
_entry.id   AF-A0A7C1T252-F1
#
_cell.length_a   1.000
_cell.length_b   1.000
_cell.length_c   1.000
_cell.angle_alpha   90.00
_cell.angle_beta   90.00
_cell.angle_gamma   90.00
#
_symmetry.space_group_name_H-M   'P 1'
#
loop_
_entity.id
_entity.type
_entity.pdbx_description
1 polymer ?
#
loop_
_entity_poly.entity_id
_entity_poly.type
_entity_poly.pdbx_seq_one_letter_code
_entity_poly.pdbx_strand_id
1 'polypeptide(L)' 'SLHEEPTELSTWPDPDETRIMEEGLVFTVEPFLSLGGQWAEDGDKDDWTLYSEPRAPTVQFEHTIVVTKNGPLVLTLAD' A
#
# COMPACT_ATOMS: atom_id res chain seq x y z
N SER A 1 0.18 17.05 4.81
CA SER A 1 0.17 15.81 4.03
C SER A 1 -1.11 15.06 4.35
N LEU A 2 -1.68 14.29 3.41
CA LEU A 2 -2.76 13.35 3.74
C LEU A 2 -2.20 12.06 4.37
N HIS A 3 -1.00 11.65 3.96
CA HIS A 3 -0.31 10.47 4.50
C HIS A 3 0.56 10.86 5.71
N GLU A 4 0.51 10.02 6.74
CA GLU A 4 1.28 10.09 7.99
C GLU A 4 1.93 8.72 8.26
N GLU A 5 2.69 8.58 9.34
CA GLU A 5 3.30 7.29 9.71
C GLU A 5 2.26 6.18 9.90
N PRO A 6 2.54 4.92 9.51
CA PRO A 6 3.75 4.48 8.79
C PRO A 6 3.78 5.00 7.35
N THR A 7 4.91 5.56 6.90
CA THR A 7 5.03 6.13 5.55
C THR A 7 4.86 5.10 4.43
N GLU A 8 5.40 3.89 4.62
CA GLU A 8 5.27 2.77 3.70
C GLU A 8 5.32 1.44 4.45
N LEU A 9 4.77 0.41 3.82
CA LEU A 9 4.88 -0.99 4.23
C LEU A 9 5.30 -1.80 3.00
N SER A 10 6.41 -2.53 3.10
CA SER A 10 6.92 -3.39 2.03
C SER A 10 5.84 -4.41 1.62
N THR A 11 5.58 -4.53 0.31
CA THR A 11 4.66 -5.55 -0.23
C THR A 11 5.33 -6.93 -0.39
N TRP A 12 6.58 -7.05 0.05
CA TRP A 12 7.38 -8.27 0.10
C TRP A 12 7.87 -8.53 1.54
N PRO A 13 8.29 -9.76 1.87
CA PRO A 13 8.90 -10.04 3.17
C PRO A 13 10.16 -9.19 3.37
N ASP A 14 10.11 -8.31 4.35
CA ASP A 14 11.21 -7.44 4.74
C ASP A 14 11.72 -7.86 6.14
N PRO A 15 12.95 -8.43 6.24
CA PRO A 15 13.50 -8.85 7.54
C PRO A 15 13.86 -7.68 8.45
N ASP A 16 14.00 -6.46 7.92
CA ASP A 16 14.33 -5.26 8.68
C ASP A 16 13.08 -4.55 9.24
N GLU A 17 11.89 -4.94 8.76
CA GLU A 17 10.62 -4.49 9.32
C GLU A 17 10.40 -5.07 10.72
N THR A 18 10.52 -4.21 11.72
CA THR A 18 10.43 -4.58 13.15
C THR A 18 9.33 -3.82 13.88
N ARG A 19 8.57 -2.97 13.18
CA ARG A 19 7.47 -2.21 13.76
C ARG A 19 6.36 -3.15 14.22
N ILE A 20 5.75 -2.80 15.35
CA ILE A 20 4.63 -3.55 15.93
C ILE A 20 3.36 -2.72 15.77
N MET A 21 2.29 -3.36 15.30
CA MET A 21 0.97 -2.76 15.21
C MET A 21 0.37 -2.58 16.60
N GLU A 22 0.09 -1.33 16.99
CA GLU A 22 -0.51 -0.99 18.29
C GLU A 22 -2.03 -0.77 18.18
N GLU A 23 -2.79 -1.08 19.25
CA GLU A 23 -4.24 -0.89 19.28
C GLU A 23 -4.61 0.58 18.99
N GLY A 24 -5.51 0.80 18.03
CA GLY A 24 -5.93 2.11 17.56
C GLY A 24 -5.14 2.66 16.38
N LEU A 25 -4.03 2.02 15.96
CA LEU A 25 -3.34 2.39 14.73
C LEU A 25 -4.28 2.23 13.52
N VAL A 26 -4.32 3.25 12.66
CA VAL A 26 -5.07 3.26 11.41
C VAL A 26 -4.10 3.36 10.25
N PHE A 27 -4.17 2.44 9.30
CA PHE A 27 -3.28 2.41 8.14
C PHE A 27 -3.97 1.76 6.93
N THR A 28 -3.39 1.93 5.76
CA THR A 28 -3.88 1.33 4.51
C THR A 28 -3.10 0.06 4.17
N VAL A 29 -3.79 -0.87 3.51
CA VAL A 29 -3.16 -1.94 2.74
C VAL A 29 -3.57 -1.74 1.29
N GLU A 30 -2.63 -1.32 0.45
CA GLU A 30 -2.92 -0.79 -0.90
C GLU A 30 -1.97 -1.34 -2.00
N PRO A 31 -1.79 -2.65 -2.13
CA PRO A 31 -0.79 -3.21 -3.04
C PRO A 31 -1.12 -2.95 -4.51
N PHE A 32 -0.09 -2.60 -5.27
CA PHE A 32 -0.10 -2.64 -6.74
C PHE A 32 0.44 -4.01 -7.21
N LEU A 33 -0.33 -4.72 -8.02
CA LEU A 33 0.08 -5.97 -8.65
C LEU A 33 0.16 -5.79 -10.16
N SER A 34 1.27 -6.18 -10.76
CA SER A 34 1.50 -6.05 -12.20
C SER A 34 1.91 -7.37 -12.85
N LEU A 35 1.68 -7.50 -14.16
CA LEU A 35 2.13 -8.64 -14.96
C LEU A 35 3.59 -8.48 -15.42
N GLY A 36 4.50 -8.25 -14.48
CA GLY A 36 5.95 -8.23 -14.73
C GLY A 36 6.65 -6.88 -14.55
N GLY A 37 5.93 -5.85 -14.11
CA GLY A 37 6.54 -4.60 -13.65
C GLY A 37 7.30 -4.81 -12.35
N GLN A 38 8.48 -4.19 -12.24
CA GLN A 38 9.40 -4.35 -11.12
C GLN A 38 9.55 -3.07 -10.30
N TRP A 39 9.40 -1.92 -10.95
CA TRP A 39 9.49 -0.61 -10.32
C TRP A 39 8.41 0.34 -10.85
N ALA A 40 8.14 1.42 -10.13
CA ALA A 40 7.26 2.49 -10.58
C ALA A 40 8.10 3.71 -10.99
N GLU A 41 7.80 4.28 -12.15
CA GLU A 41 8.46 5.46 -12.70
C GLU A 41 7.45 6.56 -13.03
N ASP A 42 7.88 7.82 -12.90
CA ASP A 42 7.09 8.98 -13.28
C ASP A 42 6.80 9.00 -14.78
N GLY A 43 5.61 9.50 -15.14
CA GLY A 43 5.22 9.69 -16.53
C GLY A 43 5.82 10.96 -17.14
N ASP A 44 6.16 10.91 -18.43
CA ASP A 44 6.72 12.08 -19.13
C ASP A 44 5.71 13.22 -19.38
N LYS A 45 4.42 12.99 -19.09
CA LYS A 45 3.32 13.87 -19.50
C LYS A 45 2.76 14.74 -18.37
N ASP A 46 2.94 14.31 -17.12
CA ASP A 46 2.45 14.99 -15.92
C ASP A 46 3.18 14.49 -14.67
N ASP A 47 3.07 15.26 -13.59
CA ASP A 47 3.75 14.99 -12.32
C ASP A 47 2.98 13.99 -11.42
N TRP A 48 2.03 13.23 -11.97
CA TRP A 48 1.12 12.37 -11.18
C TRP A 48 1.11 10.92 -11.62
N THR A 49 1.18 10.67 -12.92
CA THR A 49 0.94 9.34 -13.47
C THR A 49 2.18 8.48 -13.30
N LEU A 50 2.09 7.45 -12.46
CA LEU A 50 3.11 6.42 -12.37
C LEU A 50 2.85 5.30 -13.37
N TYR A 51 3.93 4.75 -13.91
CA TYR A 51 3.90 3.58 -14.77
C TYR A 51 4.87 2.52 -14.24
N SER A 52 4.53 1.26 -14.46
CA SER A 52 5.45 0.16 -14.17
C SER A 52 6.61 0.12 -15.16
N GLU A 53 7.78 -0.29 -14.68
CA GLU A 53 8.94 -0.64 -15.50
C GLU A 53 9.39 -2.08 -15.18
N PRO A 54 9.42 -3.00 -16.16
CA PRO A 54 8.89 -2.86 -17.51
C PRO A 54 7.40 -2.55 -17.54
N ARG A 55 6.96 -1.86 -18.61
CA ARG A 55 5.55 -1.51 -18.84
C ARG A 55 4.68 -2.76 -18.84
N ALA A 56 3.82 -2.87 -17.84
CA ALA A 56 2.90 -3.98 -17.66
C ALA A 56 1.52 -3.49 -17.20
N PRO A 57 0.42 -4.19 -17.57
CA PRO A 57 -0.87 -3.98 -16.91
C PRO A 57 -0.74 -4.14 -15.40
N THR A 58 -1.27 -3.17 -14.67
CA THR A 58 -1.24 -3.11 -13.20
C THR A 58 -2.66 -2.93 -12.67
N VAL A 59 -2.93 -3.59 -11.55
CA VAL A 59 -4.16 -3.40 -10.77
C VAL A 59 -3.80 -3.00 -9.34
N GLN A 60 -4.71 -2.30 -8.68
CA GLN A 60 -4.60 -1.92 -7.28
C GLN A 60 -5.95 -2.17 -6.60
N PHE A 61 -5.89 -2.55 -5.33
CA PHE A 61 -7.00 -2.50 -4.39
C PHE A 61 -6.50 -1.90 -3.09
N GLU A 62 -7.39 -1.24 -2.35
CA GLU A 62 -7.04 -0.56 -1.10
C GLU A 62 -8.12 -0.81 -0.04
N HIS A 63 -7.66 -1.01 1.19
CA HIS A 63 -8.49 -0.94 2.38
C HIS A 63 -7.83 -0.13 3.49
N THR A 64 -8.63 0.70 4.17
CA THR A 64 -8.29 1.28 5.47
C THR A 64 -8.60 0.31 6.61
N ILE A 65 -7.62 0.08 7.47
CA ILE A 65 -7.67 -0.89 8.57
C ILE A 65 -7.42 -0.19 9.91
N VAL A 66 -8.18 -0.56 10.93
CA VAL A 66 -7.89 -0.22 12.33
C VAL A 66 -7.38 -1.46 13.08
N VAL A 67 -6.25 -1.33 13.75
CA VAL A 67 -5.72 -2.37 14.63
C VAL A 67 -6.56 -2.42 15.91
N THR A 68 -7.07 -3.60 16.25
CA THR A 68 -7.80 -3.81 17.52
C THR A 68 -7.26 -5.03 18.25
N LYS A 69 -7.56 -5.13 19.56
CA LYS A 69 -7.22 -6.31 20.37
C LYS A 69 -7.84 -7.63 19.86
N ASN A 70 -8.90 -7.58 19.05
CA ASN A 70 -9.63 -8.75 18.56
C ASN A 70 -9.32 -9.07 17.08
N GLY A 71 -8.30 -8.43 16.50
CA GLY A 71 -7.96 -8.51 15.08
C GLY A 71 -8.22 -7.21 14.32
N PRO A 72 -7.92 -7.16 13.01
CA PRO A 72 -8.10 -5.96 12.22
C PRO A 72 -9.59 -5.66 11.96
N LEU A 73 -9.98 -4.39 12.08
CA LEU A 73 -11.27 -3.90 11.60
C LEU A 73 -11.07 -3.25 10.22
N VAL A 74 -11.68 -3.81 9.18
CA VAL A 74 -11.61 -3.27 7.81
C VAL A 74 -12.75 -2.27 7.62
N LEU A 75 -12.43 -0.98 7.58
CA LEU A 75 -13.42 0.11 7.54
C LEU A 75 -14.12 0.27 6.19
N THR A 76 -13.51 -0.25 5.13
CA THR A 76 -13.88 -0.02 3.73
C THR A 76 -14.31 -1.30 3.04
N LEU A 77 -14.68 -2.33 3.81
CA LEU A 77 -15.21 -3.57 3.26
C LEU A 77 -16.53 -3.29 2.52
N ALA A 78 -16.68 -3.85 1.33
CA ALA A 78 -17.93 -3.73 0.57
C ALA A 78 -19.07 -4.50 1.25
N ASP A 79 -20.31 -4.04 1.01
CA ASP A 79 -21.54 -4.71 1.46
C ASP A 79 -21.79 -6.05 0.74
#